data_AF-A0A090Z421-F1
#
_entry.id   AF-A0A090Z421-F1
#
_cell.length_a   1.000
_cell.length_b   1.000
_cell.length_c   1.000
_cell.angle_alpha   90.00
_cell.angle_beta   90.00
_cell.angle_gamma   90.00
#
_symmetry.space_group_name_H-M   'P 1'
#
loop_
_entity.id
_entity.type
_entity.pdbx_description
1 polymer ?
#
loop_
_entity_poly.entity_id
_entity_poly.type
_entity_poly.pdbx_seq_one_letter_code
_entity_poly.pdbx_strand_id
1 'polypeptide(L)' 'MYLLDPEFWGRGYATEAAKASIQYAANSIEIKKLIARIKITNDKSKKVLETLGFQFAYDKDYQGKQLSHYEIKLQS' A
#
# COMPACT_ATOMS: atom_id res chain seq x y z
N MET A 1 4.84 3.25 -3.51
CA MET A 1 5.58 2.62 -2.40
C MET A 1 6.28 3.72 -1.63
N TYR A 2 6.25 3.70 -0.29
CA TYR A 2 6.81 4.78 0.52
C TYR A 2 7.45 4.23 1.79
N LEU A 3 8.47 4.95 2.27
CA LEU A 3 9.02 4.85 3.61
C LEU A 3 9.27 6.28 4.06
N LEU A 4 8.77 6.65 5.24
CA LEU A 4 8.81 8.01 5.72
C LEU A 4 9.33 8.03 7.15
N ASP A 5 10.27 8.95 7.41
CA ASP A 5 10.75 9.20 8.76
C ASP A 5 9.58 9.64 9.67
N PRO A 6 9.49 9.15 10.92
CA PRO A 6 8.48 9.56 11.89
C PRO A 6 8.23 11.06 12.00
N GLU A 7 9.26 11.89 11.82
CA GLU A 7 9.15 13.36 11.89
C GLU A 7 8.16 13.95 10.87
N PHE A 8 7.97 13.27 9.74
CA PHE A 8 7.11 13.73 8.65
C PHE A 8 5.73 13.05 8.63
N TRP A 9 5.41 12.21 9.62
CA TRP A 9 4.12 11.56 9.70
C TRP A 9 2.96 12.56 9.91
N GLY A 10 1.75 12.16 9.52
CA GLY A 10 0.54 13.00 9.70
C GLY A 10 0.40 14.15 8.70
N ARG A 11 1.35 14.33 7.77
CA ARG A 11 1.35 15.41 6.77
C ARG A 11 0.82 15.01 5.40
N GLY A 12 0.36 13.77 5.23
CA GLY A 12 -0.21 13.27 3.96
C GLY A 12 0.78 12.73 2.94
N TYR A 13 2.09 12.86 3.15
CA TYR A 13 3.11 12.41 2.18
C TYR A 13 3.05 10.92 1.82
N ALA A 14 2.72 10.06 2.78
CA ALA A 14 2.52 8.63 2.53
C ALA A 14 1.41 8.38 1.49
N THR A 15 0.30 9.09 1.62
CA THR A 15 -0.84 9.03 0.71
C THR A 15 -0.47 9.58 -0.66
N GLU A 16 0.21 10.73 -0.71
CA GLU A 16 0.67 11.36 -1.95
C GLU A 16 1.62 10.44 -2.74
N ALA A 17 2.67 9.95 -2.09
CA ALA A 17 3.65 9.05 -2.71
C ALA A 17 3.00 7.73 -3.17
N ALA A 18 2.08 7.17 -2.38
CA ALA A 18 1.35 5.97 -2.77
C ALA A 18 0.44 6.22 -3.98
N LYS A 19 -0.29 7.33 -4.00
CA LYS A 19 -1.17 7.72 -5.13
C LYS A 19 -0.38 7.91 -6.42
N ALA A 20 0.76 8.62 -6.37
CA ALA A 20 1.63 8.80 -7.52
C ALA A 20 2.14 7.45 -8.07
N SER A 21 2.49 6.52 -7.17
CA SER A 21 2.92 5.17 -7.57
C SER A 21 1.80 4.39 -8.27
N ILE A 22 0.57 4.44 -7.75
CA ILE A 22 -0.59 3.77 -8.35
C ILE A 22 -0.87 4.35 -9.74
N GLN A 23 -0.88 5.68 -9.86
CA GLN A 23 -1.13 6.38 -11.11
C GLN A 23 -0.08 6.05 -12.17
N TYR A 24 1.20 6.06 -11.80
CA TYR A 24 2.27 5.64 -12.69
C TYR A 24 2.08 4.20 -13.16
N ALA A 25 1.78 3.29 -12.23
CA ALA A 25 1.62 1.88 -12.54
C ALA A 25 0.39 1.60 -13.43
N ALA A 26 -0.68 2.38 -13.29
CA ALA A 26 -1.87 2.28 -14.14
C ALA A 26 -1.65 2.85 -15.54
N ASN A 27 -0.84 3.91 -15.67
CA ASN A 27 -0.70 4.65 -16.94
C ASN A 27 0.51 4.24 -17.78
N SER A 28 1.53 3.66 -17.17
CA SER A 28 2.84 3.44 -17.82
C SER A 28 3.23 1.98 -17.96
N ILE A 29 2.47 1.06 -17.36
CA ILE A 29 2.81 -0.37 -17.34
C ILE A 29 1.53 -1.20 -17.51
N GLU A 30 1.53 -2.21 -18.38
CA GLU A 30 0.42 -3.17 -18.50
C GLU A 30 0.40 -4.17 -17.32
N ILE A 31 0.11 -3.68 -16.11
CA ILE A 31 -0.10 -4.52 -14.94
C ILE A 31 -1.56 -4.53 -14.49
N LYS A 32 -2.08 -5.71 -14.19
CA LYS A 32 -3.49 -5.91 -13.84
C LYS A 32 -3.79 -5.65 -12.36
N LYS A 33 -2.78 -5.70 -11.50
CA LYS A 33 -2.93 -5.47 -10.05
C LYS A 33 -1.64 -5.01 -9.38
N LEU A 34 -1.80 -4.29 -8.28
CA LEU A 34 -0.73 -3.98 -7.33
C LEU A 34 -0.98 -4.69 -6.01
N ILE A 35 0.12 -5.07 -5.34
CA ILE A 35 0.10 -5.69 -4.02
C ILE A 35 0.90 -4.81 -3.06
N ALA A 36 0.37 -4.62 -1.86
CA ALA A 36 1.07 -3.99 -0.75
C ALA A 36 1.13 -4.95 0.45
N ARG A 37 2.28 -4.96 1.14
CA ARG A 37 2.53 -5.77 2.34
C ARG A 37 2.82 -4.87 3.52
N ILE A 38 2.07 -5.03 4.60
CA ILE A 38 2.17 -4.17 5.79
C ILE A 38 2.20 -5.06 7.02
N LYS A 39 3.00 -4.70 8.04
CA LYS A 39 2.97 -5.39 9.34
C LYS A 39 1.54 -5.40 9.89
N ILE A 40 1.08 -6.53 10.42
CA ILE A 40 -0.29 -6.64 10.95
C ILE A 40 -0.61 -5.58 12.01
N THR A 41 0.39 -5.07 12.72
CA THR A 41 0.26 -4.05 13.78
C THR A 41 0.23 -2.60 13.27
N ASN A 42 0.42 -2.35 11.96
CA ASN A 42 0.54 -1.00 11.41
C ASN A 42 -0.79 -0.50 10.85
N ASP A 43 -1.74 -0.22 11.75
CA ASP A 43 -3.10 0.22 11.40
C ASP A 43 -3.13 1.56 10.65
N LYS A 44 -2.17 2.45 10.92
CA LYS A 44 -2.08 3.73 10.20
C LYS A 44 -1.86 3.50 8.70
N SER A 45 -0.95 2.60 8.35
CA SER A 45 -0.64 2.33 6.94
C SER A 45 -1.74 1.51 6.27
N LYS A 46 -2.42 0.61 7.01
CA LYS A 46 -3.62 -0.09 6.54
C LYS A 46 -4.74 0.88 6.13
N LYS A 47 -5.06 1.86 6.98
CA LYS A 47 -6.04 2.91 6.67
C LYS A 47 -5.68 3.71 5.42
N VAL A 48 -4.39 4.01 5.21
CA VAL A 48 -3.93 4.69 3.98
C VAL A 48 -4.19 3.83 2.76
N LEU A 49 -3.87 2.53 2.80
CA LEU A 49 -4.13 1.61 1.68
C LEU A 49 -5.62 1.49 1.37
N GLU A 50 -6.45 1.31 2.40
CA GLU A 50 -7.92 1.23 2.27
C GLU A 50 -8.49 2.50 1.63
N THR A 51 -8.03 3.67 2.08
CA THR A 51 -8.41 4.98 1.49
C THR A 51 -8.02 5.08 0.01
N LEU A 52 -6.91 4.45 -0.38
CA LEU A 52 -6.41 4.42 -1.76
C LEU A 52 -7.06 3.33 -2.62
N GLY A 53 -8.04 2.59 -2.09
CA GLY A 53 -8.80 1.58 -2.83
C GLY A 53 -8.21 0.17 -2.80
N PHE A 54 -7.12 -0.06 -2.05
CA PHE A 54 -6.66 -1.42 -1.81
C PHE A 54 -7.64 -2.17 -0.90
N GLN A 55 -7.81 -3.45 -1.18
CA GLN A 55 -8.62 -4.37 -0.39
C GLN A 55 -7.72 -5.37 0.34
N PHE A 56 -8.04 -5.66 1.59
CA PHE A 56 -7.37 -6.73 2.33
C PHE A 56 -7.59 -8.08 1.62
N ALA A 57 -6.54 -8.87 1.49
CA ALA A 57 -6.59 -10.20 0.89
C ALA A 57 -6.36 -11.30 1.92
N TYR A 58 -5.23 -11.27 2.65
CA TYR A 58 -4.89 -12.26 3.67
C TYR A 58 -3.70 -11.80 4.52
N ASP A 59 -3.55 -12.38 5.71
CA ASP A 59 -2.32 -12.29 6.49
C ASP A 59 -1.41 -13.48 6.16
N LYS A 60 -0.08 -13.27 6.19
CA LYS A 60 0.89 -14.35 5.99
C LYS A 60 2.17 -14.10 6.77
N ASP A 61 2.71 -15.18 7.33
CA ASP A 61 4.04 -15.18 7.93
C ASP A 61 5.13 -15.16 6.87
N TYR A 62 6.08 -14.23 7.03
CA TYR A 62 7.31 -14.18 6.27
C TYR A 62 8.48 -14.18 7.24
N GLN A 63 9.02 -15.37 7.52
CA GLN A 63 10.20 -15.54 8.39
C GLN A 63 9.97 -14.94 9.79
N GLY A 64 8.83 -15.23 10.40
CA GLY A 64 8.44 -14.71 11.72
C GLY A 64 7.85 -13.30 11.69
N LYS A 65 7.68 -12.69 10.51
CA LYS A 65 7.02 -11.40 10.34
C LYS A 65 5.62 -11.60 9.79
N GLN A 66 4.62 -11.34 10.61
CA GLN A 66 3.22 -11.35 10.19
C GLN A 66 2.90 -10.10 9.35
N LEU A 67 2.55 -10.30 8.09
CA LEU A 67 2.25 -9.23 7.14
C LEU A 67 0.85 -9.38 6.53
N SER A 68 0.04 -8.33 6.62
CA SER A 68 -1.20 -8.18 5.88
C SER A 68 -0.92 -7.87 4.41
N HIS A 69 -1.55 -8.63 3.53
CA HIS A 69 -1.55 -8.45 2.09
C HIS A 69 -2.78 -7.67 1.67
N TYR A 70 -2.54 -6.63 0.89
CA TYR A 70 -3.56 -5.78 0.31
C TYR A 70 -3.39 -5.75 -1.20
N GLU A 71 -4.49 -5.80 -1.94
CA GLU A 71 -4.50 -5.80 -3.40
C GLU A 71 -5.39 -4.68 -3.96
N ILE A 72 -4.97 -4.06 -5.05
CA ILE A 72 -5.83 -3.19 -5.87
C ILE A 72 -5.74 -3.65 -7.32
N LYS A 73 -6.89 -3.81 -7.97
CA LYS A 73 -6.97 -4.10 -9.40
C LYS A 73 -6.85 -2.78 -10.16
N LEU A 74 -5.96 -2.73 -11.12
CA LEU A 74 -5.85 -1.59 -12.04
C LEU A 74 -6.68 -1.95 -13.27
N GLN A 75 -7.69 -1.14 -13.57
CA GLN A 75 -8.49 -1.31 -14.77
C GLN A 75 -7.65 -0.85 -15.96
N SER A 76 -7.43 -1.73 -16.94
CA SER A 76 -6.99 -1.37 -18.30
C SER A 76 -8.15 -0.82 -19.10
#